data_AF-A0AB39LRF8-F1
#
_entry.id   AF-A0AB39LRF8-F1
#
_cell.length_a   1.000
_cell.length_b   1.000
_cell.length_c   1.000
_cell.angle_alpha   90.00
_cell.angle_beta   90.00
_cell.angle_gamma   90.00
#
_symmetry.space_group_name_H-M   'P 1'
#
loop_
_entity.id
_entity.type
_entity.pdbx_description
1 polymer ?
#
loop_
_entity_poly.entity_id
_entity_poly.type
_entity_poly.pdbx_seq_one_letter_code
_entity_poly.pdbx_strand_id
1 'polypeptide(L)'
;MARAQEAVERALDSKEEKERHRARKEDEKRMEAAVEQRGLDNVFDGDWNGAAGQFLLRWYSHSTHHERLLFAGPDGITFTAPPKRVSSGRDRHARIVARLSPDEATLEDPFSGEFETRILLIRFHDGSWLRVDTEESRSELHMYALRNSPAGGA
;
A
#
# COMPACT_ATOMS: atom_id res chain seq x y z
N MET A 1 -26.71 11.39 44.64
CA MET A 1 -26.88 10.28 43.67
C MET A 1 -26.37 10.65 42.28
N ALA A 2 -26.89 11.71 41.63
CA ALA A 2 -26.52 12.08 40.25
C ALA A 2 -25.00 12.31 39.99
N ARG A 3 -24.30 13.06 40.85
CA ARG A 3 -22.84 13.31 40.69
C ARG A 3 -21.96 12.06 40.78
N ALA A 4 -22.43 11.02 41.48
CA ALA A 4 -21.67 9.78 41.61
C ALA A 4 -21.80 8.92 40.33
N GLN A 5 -22.94 8.97 39.64
CA GLN A 5 -23.15 8.27 38.38
C GLN A 5 -22.36 8.92 37.24
N GLU A 6 -22.40 10.25 37.15
CA GLU A 6 -21.65 11.02 36.14
C GLU A 6 -20.12 10.83 36.25
N ALA A 7 -19.60 10.73 37.47
CA ALA A 7 -18.17 10.46 37.70
C ALA A 7 -17.77 9.02 37.29
N VAL A 8 -18.67 8.05 37.46
CA VAL A 8 -18.45 6.66 37.06
C VAL A 8 -18.50 6.52 35.54
N GLU A 9 -19.49 7.13 34.87
CA GLU A 9 -19.59 7.16 33.40
C GLU A 9 -18.33 7.77 32.77
N ARG A 10 -17.90 8.94 33.25
CA ARG A 10 -16.67 9.59 32.76
C ARG A 10 -15.41 8.76 32.99
N ALA A 11 -15.35 8.01 34.10
CA ALA A 11 -14.23 7.13 34.39
C ALA A 11 -14.23 5.89 33.48
N LEU A 12 -15.41 5.33 33.18
CA LEU A 12 -15.58 4.23 32.22
C LEU A 12 -15.22 4.68 30.80
N ASP A 13 -15.69 5.84 30.35
CA ASP A 13 -15.31 6.43 29.06
C ASP A 13 -13.79 6.58 28.95
N SER A 14 -13.15 7.10 30.00
CA SER A 14 -11.69 7.25 30.05
C SER A 14 -10.94 5.91 30.06
N LYS A 15 -11.56 4.83 30.55
CA LYS A 15 -10.98 3.49 30.59
C LYS A 15 -11.12 2.82 29.23
N GLU A 16 -12.30 2.90 28.62
CA GLU A 16 -12.54 2.40 27.27
C GLU A 16 -11.66 3.10 26.24
N GLU A 17 -11.51 4.43 26.33
CA GLU A 17 -10.63 5.19 25.44
C GLU A 17 -9.16 4.74 25.57
N LYS A 18 -8.70 4.51 26.81
CA LYS A 18 -7.35 3.97 27.07
C LYS A 18 -7.18 2.55 26.52
N GLU A 19 -8.18 1.69 26.66
CA GLU A 19 -8.14 0.33 26.13
C GLU A 19 -8.12 0.34 24.60
N ARG A 20 -8.95 1.16 23.94
CA ARG A 20 -8.91 1.36 22.49
C ARG A 20 -7.56 1.89 22.01
N HIS A 21 -6.99 2.85 22.73
CA HIS A 21 -5.66 3.38 22.41
C HIS A 21 -4.56 2.31 22.55
N ARG A 22 -4.63 1.47 23.59
CA ARG A 22 -3.67 0.37 23.77
C ARG A 22 -3.79 -0.68 22.66
N ALA A 23 -5.01 -1.12 22.36
CA ALA A 23 -5.28 -2.04 21.28
C ALA A 23 -4.76 -1.51 19.93
N ARG A 24 -5.01 -0.22 19.62
CA ARG A 24 -4.48 0.42 18.41
C ARG A 24 -2.95 0.42 18.38
N LYS A 25 -2.30 0.72 19.50
CA LYS A 25 -0.83 0.75 19.59
C LYS A 25 -0.22 -0.65 19.46
N GLU A 26 -0.88 -1.66 20.00
CA GLU A 26 -0.46 -3.06 19.85
C GLU A 26 -0.61 -3.54 18.40
N ASP A 27 -1.70 -3.15 17.74
CA ASP A 27 -1.93 -3.45 16.32
C ASP A 27 -0.90 -2.75 15.41
N GLU A 28 -0.63 -1.47 15.65
CA GLU A 28 0.42 -0.72 14.94
C GLU A 28 1.79 -1.39 15.10
N LYS A 29 2.14 -1.82 16.32
CA LYS A 29 3.38 -2.54 16.59
C LYS A 29 3.45 -3.90 15.87
N ARG A 30 2.32 -4.62 15.78
CA ARG A 30 2.24 -5.88 15.02
C ARG A 30 2.44 -5.62 13.54
N MET A 31 1.81 -4.59 12.99
CA MET A 31 1.97 -4.19 11.60
C MET A 31 3.43 -3.81 11.30
N GLU A 32 4.06 -2.99 12.15
CA GLU A 32 5.46 -2.58 12.00
C GLU A 32 6.40 -3.81 12.00
N ALA A 33 6.22 -4.72 12.95
CA ALA A 33 6.99 -5.97 12.99
C ALA A 33 6.76 -6.85 11.76
N ALA A 34 5.53 -6.90 11.23
CA ALA A 34 5.22 -7.64 10.01
C ALA A 34 5.83 -6.98 8.75
N VAL A 35 5.91 -5.65 8.70
CA VAL A 35 6.60 -4.90 7.65
C VAL A 35 8.09 -5.25 7.65
N GLU A 36 8.74 -5.15 8.81
CA GLU A 36 10.17 -5.46 8.97
C GLU A 36 10.47 -6.92 8.64
N GLN A 37 9.70 -7.86 9.20
CA GLN A 37 9.91 -9.30 8.98
C GLN A 37 9.83 -9.69 7.49
N ARG A 38 8.99 -9.00 6.72
CA ARG A 38 8.77 -9.26 5.30
C ARG A 38 9.66 -8.40 4.38
N GLY A 39 10.54 -7.58 4.96
CA GLY A 39 11.42 -6.67 4.21
C GLY A 39 10.67 -5.56 3.46
N LEU A 40 9.42 -5.29 3.84
CA LEU A 40 8.54 -4.33 3.15
C LEU A 40 8.89 -2.89 3.49
N ASP A 41 9.83 -2.66 4.40
CA ASP A 41 10.51 -1.37 4.60
C ASP A 41 11.31 -0.93 3.36
N ASN A 42 11.67 -1.88 2.50
CA ASN A 42 12.32 -1.61 1.22
C ASN A 42 11.29 -1.31 0.11
N VAL A 43 11.72 -0.53 -0.88
CA VAL A 43 10.91 -0.20 -2.07
C VAL A 43 10.74 -1.43 -2.98
N PHE A 44 11.68 -2.37 -2.94
CA PHE A 44 11.68 -3.59 -3.74
C PHE A 44 12.54 -4.67 -3.06
N ASP A 45 12.50 -5.89 -3.60
CA ASP A 45 13.23 -7.06 -3.10
C ASP A 45 14.77 -6.99 -3.13
N GLY A 46 15.36 -5.98 -3.78
CA GLY A 46 16.80 -5.79 -3.88
C GLY A 46 17.47 -6.48 -5.08
N ASP A 47 16.74 -7.26 -5.89
CA ASP A 47 17.29 -7.88 -7.09
C ASP A 47 17.17 -6.97 -8.32
N TRP A 48 18.29 -6.36 -8.71
CA TRP A 48 18.36 -5.50 -9.89
C TRP A 48 18.21 -6.26 -11.21
N ASN A 49 18.43 -7.57 -11.23
CA ASN A 49 18.27 -8.38 -12.45
C ASN A 49 16.84 -8.89 -12.64
N GLY A 50 16.05 -8.94 -11.57
CA GLY A 50 14.64 -9.31 -11.60
C GLY A 50 13.75 -8.26 -12.29
N ALA A 51 12.52 -8.66 -12.60
CA ALA A 51 11.56 -7.81 -13.31
C ALA A 51 11.25 -6.53 -12.53
N ALA A 52 11.11 -6.60 -11.20
CA ALA A 52 10.94 -5.45 -10.32
C ALA A 52 12.10 -4.44 -10.44
N GLY A 53 13.34 -4.91 -10.29
CA GLY A 53 14.54 -4.07 -10.41
C GLY A 53 14.67 -3.45 -11.80
N GLN A 54 14.49 -4.24 -12.86
CA GLN A 54 14.51 -3.75 -14.24
C GLN A 54 13.38 -2.77 -14.52
N PHE A 55 12.20 -2.99 -13.93
CA PHE A 55 11.07 -2.07 -14.03
C PHE A 55 11.38 -0.74 -13.34
N LEU A 56 11.99 -0.73 -12.14
CA LEU A 56 12.43 0.48 -11.45
C LEU A 56 13.48 1.27 -12.26
N LEU A 57 14.44 0.59 -12.88
CA LEU A 57 15.44 1.25 -13.73
C LEU A 57 14.79 1.96 -14.92
N ARG A 58 13.86 1.28 -15.61
CA ARG A 58 13.05 1.91 -16.66
C ARG A 58 12.20 3.04 -16.09
N TRP A 59 11.61 2.85 -14.93
CA TRP A 59 10.75 3.82 -14.29
C TRP A 59 11.48 5.16 -14.06
N TYR A 60 12.72 5.13 -13.56
CA TYR A 60 13.53 6.33 -13.35
C TYR A 60 13.92 7.06 -14.64
N SER A 61 14.05 6.35 -15.76
CA SER A 61 14.42 6.98 -17.05
C SER A 61 13.27 7.73 -17.73
N HIS A 62 12.00 7.41 -17.40
CA HIS A 62 10.83 7.94 -18.12
C HIS A 62 10.22 9.23 -17.56
N SER A 63 10.44 9.54 -16.28
CA SER A 63 9.94 10.78 -15.69
C SER A 63 10.77 11.21 -14.49
N THR A 64 11.09 12.51 -14.45
CA THR A 64 11.75 13.17 -13.31
C THR A 64 10.79 13.52 -12.17
N HIS A 65 9.48 13.26 -12.35
CA HIS A 65 8.52 13.39 -11.27
C HIS A 65 8.67 12.22 -10.29
N HIS A 66 8.80 12.53 -9.00
CA HIS A 66 8.96 11.54 -7.94
C HIS A 66 7.72 10.66 -7.71
N GLU A 67 6.52 11.21 -7.88
CA GLU A 67 5.26 10.47 -7.73
C GLU A 67 4.72 10.02 -9.08
N ARG A 68 4.06 8.86 -9.09
CA ARG A 68 3.26 8.34 -10.21
C ARG A 68 1.89 7.91 -9.67
N LEU A 69 0.88 8.05 -10.51
CA LEU A 69 -0.44 7.52 -10.24
C LEU A 69 -0.50 6.09 -10.77
N LEU A 70 -1.04 5.18 -9.96
CA LEU A 70 -1.23 3.78 -10.30
C LEU A 70 -2.72 3.53 -10.49
N PHE A 71 -3.05 2.82 -11.57
CA PHE A 71 -4.39 2.31 -11.86
C PHE A 71 -4.28 0.80 -12.05
N ALA A 72 -5.16 0.03 -11.41
CA ALA A 72 -5.25 -1.41 -11.59
C ALA A 72 -6.66 -1.80 -12.00
N GLY A 73 -6.75 -2.76 -12.92
CA GLY A 73 -8.01 -3.30 -13.42
C GLY A 73 -7.80 -4.59 -14.21
N PRO A 74 -8.85 -5.11 -14.87
CA PRO A 74 -8.79 -6.39 -15.57
C PRO A 74 -7.69 -6.48 -16.66
N ASP A 75 -7.36 -5.34 -17.28
CA ASP A 75 -6.31 -5.26 -18.32
C ASP A 75 -4.89 -5.14 -17.74
N GLY A 76 -4.74 -5.20 -16.41
CA GLY A 76 -3.46 -5.12 -15.70
C GLY A 76 -3.26 -3.80 -14.95
N ILE A 77 -2.00 -3.40 -14.82
CA ILE A 77 -1.57 -2.22 -14.05
C ILE A 77 -1.04 -1.16 -15.01
N THR A 78 -1.54 0.07 -14.87
CA THR A 78 -1.09 1.23 -15.65
C THR A 78 -0.52 2.29 -14.72
N PHE A 79 0.64 2.83 -15.10
CA PHE A 79 1.28 3.93 -14.38
C PHE A 79 1.23 5.18 -15.22
N THR A 80 0.88 6.28 -14.57
CA THR A 80 0.92 7.60 -15.19
C THR A 80 1.78 8.57 -14.40
N ALA A 81 2.54 9.39 -15.12
CA ALA A 81 3.37 10.44 -14.55
C ALA A 81 3.38 11.66 -15.47
N PRO A 82 3.56 12.87 -14.93
CA PRO A 82 4.01 13.99 -15.71
C PRO A 82 5.38 13.69 -16.35
N PRO A 83 5.64 14.04 -17.62
CA PRO A 83 6.94 13.81 -18.25
C PRO A 83 8.06 14.67 -17.64
N LYS A 84 7.71 15.76 -16.95
CA LYS A 84 8.61 16.64 -16.19
C LYS A 84 8.03 16.88 -14.81
N ARG A 85 8.89 17.14 -13.82
CA ARG A 85 8.47 17.52 -12.46
C ARG A 85 7.54 18.75 -12.50
N VAL A 86 6.41 18.67 -11.80
CA VAL A 86 5.44 19.75 -11.62
C VAL A 86 5.19 19.94 -10.13
N SER A 87 4.78 21.15 -9.73
CA SER A 87 4.45 21.47 -8.33
C SER A 87 2.96 21.37 -8.01
N SER A 88 2.09 21.39 -9.03
CA SER A 88 0.64 21.24 -8.89
C SER A 88 0.02 20.66 -10.16
N GLY A 89 -1.20 20.11 -10.06
CA GLY A 89 -1.95 19.58 -11.20
C GLY A 89 -1.33 18.36 -11.87
N ARG A 90 -0.64 17.51 -11.10
CA ARG A 90 0.06 16.30 -11.62
C ARG A 90 -0.86 15.39 -12.43
N ASP A 91 -2.12 15.28 -12.00
CA ASP A 91 -3.19 14.53 -12.64
C ASP A 91 -3.46 15.02 -14.07
N ARG A 92 -3.54 16.35 -14.27
CA ARG A 92 -3.80 16.95 -15.59
C ARG A 92 -2.65 16.82 -16.57
N HIS A 93 -1.43 16.67 -16.04
CA HIS A 93 -0.22 16.52 -16.84
C HIS A 93 0.25 15.07 -16.98
N ALA A 94 -0.44 14.14 -16.32
CA ALA A 94 -0.06 12.74 -16.31
C ALA A 94 -0.25 12.11 -17.69
N ARG A 95 0.75 11.34 -18.11
CA ARG A 95 0.71 10.49 -19.29
C ARG A 95 1.08 9.08 -18.88
N ILE A 96 0.60 8.10 -19.64
CA ILE A 96 0.99 6.71 -19.42
C ILE A 96 2.49 6.57 -19.68
N VAL A 97 3.21 6.11 -18.67
CA VAL A 97 4.66 5.90 -18.71
C VAL A 97 5.03 4.43 -18.66
N ALA A 98 4.13 3.57 -18.18
CA ALA A 98 4.29 2.12 -18.19
C ALA A 98 2.93 1.42 -18.13
N ARG A 99 2.89 0.21 -18.68
CA ARG A 99 1.81 -0.75 -18.51
C ARG A 99 2.43 -2.10 -18.17
N LEU A 100 1.79 -2.83 -17.28
CA LEU A 100 2.07 -4.22 -16.96
C LEU A 100 0.78 -4.99 -17.23
N SER A 101 0.85 -5.98 -18.12
CA SER A 101 -0.25 -6.89 -18.34
C SER A 101 -0.46 -7.82 -17.13
N PRO A 102 -1.64 -8.46 -16.99
CA PRO A 102 -1.88 -9.42 -15.92
C PRO A 102 -0.91 -10.61 -15.91
N ASP A 103 -0.35 -10.95 -17.07
CA ASP A 103 0.65 -12.03 -17.21
C ASP A 103 2.06 -11.59 -16.75
N GLU A 104 2.33 -10.29 -16.69
CA GLU A 104 3.61 -9.74 -16.23
C GLU A 104 3.61 -9.48 -14.73
N ALA A 105 2.54 -8.90 -14.20
CA ALA A 105 2.43 -8.56 -12.79
C ALA A 105 0.98 -8.42 -12.28
N THR A 106 0.81 -8.68 -11.00
CA THR A 106 -0.45 -8.52 -10.26
C THR A 106 -0.29 -7.52 -9.11
N LEU A 107 -1.42 -6.99 -8.63
CA LEU A 107 -1.46 -6.14 -7.44
C LEU A 107 -1.91 -6.98 -6.24
N GLU A 108 -1.13 -6.98 -5.18
CA GLU A 108 -1.36 -7.77 -3.97
C GLU A 108 -1.42 -6.87 -2.73
N ASP A 109 -2.35 -7.19 -1.82
CA ASP A 109 -2.27 -6.73 -0.44
C ASP A 109 -1.36 -7.71 0.32
N PRO A 110 -0.16 -7.29 0.74
CA PRO A 110 0.77 -8.19 1.41
C PRO A 110 0.19 -8.76 2.71
N PHE A 111 -0.72 -8.07 3.37
CA PHE A 111 -1.32 -8.50 4.63
C PHE A 111 -2.68 -9.17 4.45
N SER A 112 -3.15 -9.35 3.21
CA SER A 112 -4.45 -9.98 2.93
C SER A 112 -5.59 -9.36 3.77
N GLY A 113 -5.54 -8.04 3.99
CA GLY A 113 -6.54 -7.29 4.73
C GLY A 113 -6.43 -7.39 6.26
N GLU A 114 -5.39 -8.04 6.81
CA GLU A 114 -5.14 -8.12 8.26
C GLU A 114 -4.95 -6.75 8.89
N PHE A 115 -4.27 -5.83 8.20
CA PHE A 115 -3.96 -4.49 8.70
C PHE A 115 -4.56 -3.39 7.84
N GLU A 116 -4.96 -2.28 8.47
CA GLU A 116 -5.28 -1.03 7.78
C GLU A 116 -3.99 -0.31 7.36
N THR A 117 -3.46 -0.73 6.21
CA THR A 117 -2.21 -0.20 5.67
C THR A 117 -2.44 0.64 4.42
N ARG A 118 -1.39 1.36 4.02
CA ARG A 118 -1.25 1.99 2.70
C ARG A 118 -0.40 1.14 1.75
N ILE A 119 0.20 0.08 2.26
CA ILE A 119 1.18 -0.74 1.54
C ILE A 119 0.45 -1.71 0.63
N LEU A 120 0.79 -1.66 -0.66
CA LEU A 120 0.48 -2.69 -1.64
C LEU A 120 1.77 -3.17 -2.29
N LEU A 121 1.71 -4.36 -2.87
CA LEU A 121 2.79 -4.91 -3.67
C LEU A 121 2.35 -5.07 -5.12
N ILE A 122 3.26 -4.75 -6.02
CA ILE A 122 3.21 -5.22 -7.40
C ILE A 122 4.08 -6.45 -7.46
N ARG A 123 3.44 -7.61 -7.63
CA ARG A 123 4.10 -8.91 -7.73
C ARG A 123 4.32 -9.24 -9.19
N PHE A 124 5.57 -9.38 -9.60
CA PHE A 124 5.90 -9.82 -10.95
C PHE A 124 5.86 -11.34 -11.04
N HIS A 125 5.65 -11.86 -12.25
CA HIS A 125 5.62 -13.30 -12.52
C HIS A 125 6.86 -14.04 -12.00
N ASP A 126 8.05 -13.43 -12.09
CA ASP A 126 9.31 -14.03 -11.63
C ASP A 126 9.46 -14.06 -10.09
N GLY A 127 8.43 -13.65 -9.36
CA GLY A 127 8.39 -13.59 -7.89
C GLY A 127 8.95 -12.29 -7.32
N SER A 128 9.60 -11.47 -8.16
CA SER A 128 10.11 -10.17 -7.74
C SER A 128 8.96 -9.22 -7.40
N TRP A 129 9.21 -8.23 -6.55
CA TRP A 129 8.15 -7.34 -6.07
C TRP A 129 8.58 -5.89 -5.92
N LEU A 130 7.60 -4.99 -6.08
CA LEU A 130 7.72 -3.56 -5.81
C LEU A 130 6.68 -3.13 -4.81
N ARG A 131 7.12 -2.45 -3.75
CA ARG A 131 6.22 -1.77 -2.82
C ARG A 131 5.71 -0.48 -3.46
N VAL A 132 4.40 -0.28 -3.35
CA VAL A 132 3.75 0.99 -3.65
C VAL A 132 2.88 1.38 -2.46
N ASP A 133 2.77 2.69 -2.22
CA ASP A 133 1.92 3.23 -1.17
C ASP A 133 0.70 3.92 -1.79
N THR A 134 -0.46 3.73 -1.18
CA THR A 134 -1.70 4.45 -1.50
C THR A 134 -1.81 5.70 -0.63
N GLU A 135 -2.58 6.70 -1.08
CA GLU A 135 -2.81 7.93 -0.30
C GLU A 135 -3.62 7.66 0.96
N GLU A 136 -4.60 6.77 0.84
CA GLU A 136 -5.52 6.38 1.90
C GLU A 136 -5.21 4.95 2.35
N SER A 137 -5.35 4.69 3.64
CA SER A 137 -5.32 3.32 4.16
C SER A 137 -6.55 2.57 3.67
N ARG A 138 -6.41 1.29 3.29
CA ARG A 138 -7.52 0.44 2.84
C ARG A 138 -8.33 1.03 1.66
N SER A 139 -7.62 1.60 0.70
CA SER A 139 -8.19 2.20 -0.53
C SER A 139 -8.93 1.20 -1.43
N GLU A 140 -9.59 1.69 -2.48
CA GLU A 140 -10.18 0.85 -3.53
C GLU A 140 -9.19 -0.12 -4.18
N LEU A 141 -7.89 0.24 -4.20
CA LEU A 141 -6.83 -0.66 -4.69
C LEU A 141 -6.60 -1.86 -3.75
N HIS A 142 -6.77 -1.68 -2.44
CA HIS A 142 -6.76 -2.81 -1.50
C HIS A 142 -7.97 -3.70 -1.73
N MET A 143 -9.16 -3.12 -1.91
CA MET A 143 -10.37 -3.89 -2.20
C MET A 143 -10.27 -4.63 -3.53
N TYR A 144 -9.66 -4.01 -4.54
CA TYR A 144 -9.32 -4.66 -5.81
C TYR A 144 -8.34 -5.82 -5.61
N ALA A 145 -7.23 -5.60 -4.90
CA ALA A 145 -6.23 -6.63 -4.64
C ALA A 145 -6.84 -7.82 -3.90
N LEU A 146 -7.59 -7.60 -2.82
CA LEU A 146 -8.24 -8.67 -2.05
C LEU A 146 -9.22 -9.52 -2.87
N ARG A 147 -9.91 -8.92 -3.86
CA ARG A 147 -10.82 -9.65 -4.75
C ARG A 147 -10.10 -10.48 -5.81
N ASN A 148 -8.88 -10.08 -6.17
CA ASN A 148 -8.11 -10.66 -7.27
C ASN A 148 -6.86 -11.40 -6.80
N SER A 149 -6.61 -11.45 -5.49
CA SER A 149 -5.57 -12.28 -4.91
C SER A 149 -5.87 -13.74 -5.27
N PRO A 150 -4.93 -14.48 -5.88
CA PRO A 150 -5.09 -15.91 -6.04
C PRO A 150 -5.26 -16.50 -4.64
N ALA A 151 -6.36 -17.21 -4.42
CA ALA A 151 -6.65 -17.81 -3.12
C ALA A 151 -5.50 -18.72 -2.69
N GLY A 152 -4.75 -18.30 -1.66
CA GLY A 152 -3.86 -19.12 -0.83
C GLY A 152 -2.94 -20.10 -1.56
N GLY A 153 -1.72 -19.65 -1.88
CA GLY A 153 -0.59 -20.58 -1.95
C GLY A 153 -0.29 -21.08 -0.53
N ALA A 154 -0.81 -22.27 -0.21
CA ALA A 154 -0.39 -23.07 0.93
C ALA A 154 0.96 -23.77 0.66
#